data_AF-A0A7X8BKE8-F1
#
_entry.id   AF-A0A7X8BKE8-F1
#
_cell.length_a   1.000
_cell.length_b   1.000
_cell.length_c   1.000
_cell.angle_alpha   90.00
_cell.angle_beta   90.00
_cell.angle_gamma   90.00
#
_symmetry.space_group_name_H-M   'P 1'
#
loop_
_entity.id
_entity.type
_entity.pdbx_description
1 polymer ?
#
loop_
_entity_poly.entity_id
_entity_poly.type
_entity_poly.pdbx_seq_one_letter_code
_entity_poly.pdbx_strand_id
1 'polypeptide(L)'
;MKIIYPSSLAKTIDALNDAFFSGVSLPKDERLKAAEWIAARHGLYGSYANMFAPTDKDLKDGIKVFTGERITTGAGTSHVLGEEACRALNLLKVQDRGILNALEEATAGIQERLNSYSYNSGTYCCGACTVSVWRHALVGRLRNPEELLERGVKALKAHRLEGGKWRRFPFYYTLLALNEIEAPTALSEIKHAAPVLERSLKRSERSDIYSKRRRLLAQLLLEKI
;
A
#
# COMPACT_ATOMS: atom_id res chain seq x y z
N MET A 1 -8.56 18.21 -7.91
CA MET A 1 -7.20 17.90 -7.42
C MET A 1 -6.40 17.32 -8.57
N LYS A 2 -5.11 17.62 -8.72
CA LYS A 2 -4.31 16.96 -9.77
C LYS A 2 -4.04 15.50 -9.38
N ILE A 3 -4.63 14.56 -10.13
CA ILE A 3 -4.45 13.12 -9.90
C ILE A 3 -3.25 12.56 -10.66
N ILE A 4 -3.13 12.87 -11.95
CA ILE A 4 -2.11 12.26 -12.81
C ILE A 4 -0.83 13.09 -12.82
N TYR A 5 0.29 12.42 -12.54
CA TYR A 5 1.65 12.96 -12.66
C TYR A 5 2.40 12.14 -13.70
N PRO A 6 2.48 12.60 -14.97
CA PRO A 6 3.00 11.78 -16.08
C PRO A 6 4.41 11.23 -15.88
N SER A 7 5.23 11.92 -15.08
CA SER A 7 6.61 11.52 -14.80
C SER A 7 6.76 10.62 -13.58
N SER A 8 5.70 10.24 -12.86
CA SER A 8 5.81 9.47 -11.61
C SER A 8 4.53 8.71 -11.27
N LEU A 9 4.59 7.38 -11.33
CA LEU A 9 3.54 6.49 -10.85
C LEU A 9 3.37 6.65 -9.34
N ALA A 10 4.46 6.83 -8.61
CA ALA A 10 4.41 7.05 -7.16
C ALA A 10 3.58 8.29 -6.78
N LYS A 11 3.74 9.42 -7.48
CA LYS A 11 2.94 10.63 -7.21
C LYS A 11 1.47 10.47 -7.61
N THR A 12 1.19 9.77 -8.72
CA THR A 12 -0.19 9.47 -9.11
C THR A 12 -0.88 8.59 -8.08
N ILE A 13 -0.20 7.53 -7.62
CA ILE A 13 -0.70 6.65 -6.55
C ILE A 13 -0.85 7.40 -5.23
N ASP A 14 0.09 8.29 -4.86
CA ASP A 14 -0.01 9.09 -3.64
C ASP A 14 -1.25 10.01 -3.66
N ALA A 15 -1.53 10.66 -4.79
CA ALA A 15 -2.72 11.51 -4.95
C ALA A 15 -4.03 10.71 -4.89
N LEU A 16 -4.05 9.49 -5.43
CA LEU A 16 -5.19 8.57 -5.29
C LEU A 16 -5.36 8.09 -3.85
N ASN A 17 -4.28 7.69 -3.19
CA ASN A 17 -4.31 7.31 -1.78
C ASN A 17 -4.80 8.46 -0.89
N ASP A 18 -4.46 9.71 -1.21
CA ASP A 18 -4.96 10.90 -0.52
C ASP A 18 -6.49 11.04 -0.69
N ALA A 19 -6.98 10.90 -1.92
CA ALA A 19 -8.43 10.93 -2.20
C ALA A 19 -9.17 9.83 -1.41
N PHE A 20 -8.65 8.60 -1.44
CA PHE A 20 -9.25 7.46 -0.74
C PHE A 20 -9.22 7.63 0.77
N PHE A 21 -8.09 8.07 1.33
CA PHE A 21 -7.92 8.27 2.76
C PHE A 21 -8.82 9.39 3.30
N SER A 22 -9.03 10.45 2.52
CA SER A 22 -9.91 11.58 2.87
C SER A 22 -11.39 11.38 2.49
N GLY A 23 -11.76 10.22 1.92
CA GLY A 23 -13.14 9.96 1.49
C GLY A 23 -13.63 10.84 0.35
N VAL A 24 -12.72 11.42 -0.43
CA VAL A 24 -13.04 12.30 -1.56
C VAL A 24 -13.46 11.46 -2.77
N SER A 25 -14.69 11.68 -3.25
CA SER A 25 -15.18 11.05 -4.47
C SER A 25 -14.60 11.74 -5.71
N LEU A 26 -13.97 10.95 -6.59
CA LEU A 26 -13.46 11.42 -7.87
C LEU A 26 -14.56 11.37 -8.95
N PRO A 27 -14.70 12.40 -9.80
CA PRO A 27 -15.58 12.35 -10.98
C PRO A 27 -15.29 11.14 -11.87
N LYS A 28 -16.33 10.60 -12.53
CA LYS A 28 -16.24 9.37 -13.33
C LYS A 28 -15.11 9.43 -14.37
N ASP A 29 -15.00 10.56 -15.04
CA ASP A 29 -14.06 10.87 -16.10
C ASP A 29 -12.63 11.09 -15.56
N GLU A 30 -12.46 11.62 -14.34
CA GLU A 30 -11.16 11.62 -13.67
C GLU A 30 -10.73 10.20 -13.28
N ARG A 31 -11.66 9.38 -12.77
CA ARG A 31 -11.37 7.97 -12.44
C ARG A 31 -10.93 7.19 -13.66
N LEU A 32 -11.65 7.35 -14.78
CA LEU A 32 -11.31 6.70 -16.05
C LEU A 32 -9.91 7.10 -16.52
N LYS A 33 -9.62 8.39 -16.60
CA LYS A 33 -8.29 8.89 -17.02
C LYS A 33 -7.16 8.37 -16.13
N ALA A 34 -7.37 8.36 -14.82
CA ALA A 34 -6.37 7.83 -13.88
C ALA A 34 -6.16 6.32 -14.06
N ALA A 35 -7.25 5.56 -14.25
CA ALA A 35 -7.19 4.13 -14.48
C ALA A 35 -6.50 3.79 -15.82
N GLU A 36 -6.83 4.50 -16.90
CA GLU A 36 -6.19 4.34 -18.21
C GLU A 36 -4.69 4.61 -18.13
N TRP A 37 -4.31 5.68 -17.43
CA TRP A 37 -2.91 6.04 -17.27
C TRP A 37 -2.11 5.00 -16.47
N ILE A 38 -2.69 4.44 -15.40
CA ILE A 38 -2.07 3.34 -14.65
C ILE A 38 -2.02 2.07 -15.50
N ALA A 39 -3.13 1.70 -16.15
CA ALA A 39 -3.23 0.49 -16.97
C ALA A 39 -2.25 0.50 -18.14
N ALA A 40 -2.00 1.67 -18.74
CA ALA A 40 -0.98 1.84 -19.79
C ALA A 40 0.46 1.54 -19.32
N ARG A 41 0.69 1.32 -18.02
CA ARG A 41 1.99 0.94 -17.45
C ARG A 41 2.17 -0.57 -17.30
N HIS A 42 1.11 -1.35 -17.56
CA HIS A 42 1.11 -2.80 -17.41
C HIS A 42 2.17 -3.48 -18.29
N GLY A 43 2.93 -4.41 -17.71
CA GLY A 43 3.90 -5.26 -18.42
C GLY A 43 5.12 -4.52 -19.01
N LEU A 44 5.22 -3.21 -18.81
CA LEU A 44 6.35 -2.44 -19.34
C LEU A 44 7.67 -2.78 -18.63
N TYR A 45 8.78 -2.39 -19.25
CA TYR A 45 10.11 -2.56 -18.66
C TYR A 45 10.18 -1.97 -17.25
N GLY A 46 10.79 -2.71 -16.32
CA GLY A 46 10.85 -2.34 -14.91
C GLY A 46 9.63 -2.73 -14.08
N SER A 47 8.59 -3.32 -14.69
CA SER A 47 7.50 -3.95 -13.94
C SER A 47 8.01 -5.15 -13.13
N TYR A 48 7.40 -5.37 -11.96
CA TYR A 48 7.63 -6.58 -11.16
C TYR A 48 6.53 -7.59 -11.45
N ALA A 49 6.88 -8.82 -11.82
CA ALA A 49 5.93 -9.91 -12.05
C ALA A 49 4.79 -9.53 -13.02
N ASN A 50 5.13 -8.87 -14.13
CA ASN A 50 4.16 -8.37 -15.12
C ASN A 50 3.14 -7.36 -14.59
N MET A 51 3.35 -6.76 -13.41
CA MET A 51 2.46 -5.72 -12.90
C MET A 51 2.68 -4.36 -13.61
N PHE A 52 2.27 -3.27 -12.97
CA PHE A 52 2.40 -1.92 -13.48
C PHE A 52 3.81 -1.36 -13.22
N ALA A 53 4.49 -0.92 -14.28
CA ALA A 53 5.86 -0.43 -14.20
C ALA A 53 5.94 0.98 -13.59
N PRO A 54 6.89 1.23 -12.68
CA PRO A 54 7.29 2.58 -12.30
C PRO A 54 7.74 3.41 -13.51
N THR A 55 7.83 4.74 -13.35
CA THR A 55 8.54 5.56 -14.33
C THR A 55 10.06 5.52 -14.10
N ASP A 56 10.84 5.96 -15.08
CA ASP A 56 12.30 6.11 -14.93
C ASP A 56 12.68 6.99 -13.74
N LYS A 57 11.87 8.04 -13.48
CA LYS A 57 12.07 8.93 -12.34
C LYS A 57 11.85 8.19 -11.02
N ASP A 58 10.81 7.36 -10.92
CA ASP A 58 10.53 6.59 -9.71
C ASP A 58 11.66 5.58 -9.43
N LEU A 59 12.19 4.93 -10.48
CA LEU A 59 13.33 4.00 -10.35
C LEU A 59 14.62 4.71 -9.96
N LYS A 60 14.89 5.88 -10.55
CA LYS A 60 16.09 6.67 -10.29
C LYS A 60 16.12 7.29 -8.89
N ASP A 61 15.02 7.90 -8.48
CA ASP A 61 14.96 8.70 -7.24
C ASP A 61 14.53 7.86 -6.02
N GLY A 62 13.98 6.67 -6.27
CA GLY A 62 13.19 5.93 -5.30
C GLY A 62 11.86 6.62 -5.01
N ILE A 63 11.11 6.07 -4.06
CA ILE A 63 9.76 6.54 -3.73
C ILE A 63 9.59 6.77 -2.24
N LYS A 64 8.48 7.43 -1.89
CA LYS A 64 7.92 7.42 -0.54
C LYS A 64 6.53 6.78 -0.62
N VAL A 65 6.23 5.91 0.33
CA VAL A 65 4.85 5.43 0.52
C VAL A 65 3.98 6.55 1.09
N PHE A 66 2.66 6.35 1.13
CA PHE A 66 1.69 7.39 1.52
C PHE A 66 2.00 8.07 2.87
N THR A 67 2.55 7.30 3.81
CA THR A 67 2.94 7.74 5.16
C THR A 67 4.36 8.31 5.27
N GLY A 68 5.10 8.35 4.16
CA GLY A 68 6.37 9.06 4.01
C GLY A 68 7.65 8.23 4.17
N GLU A 69 7.55 6.95 4.56
CA GLU A 69 8.70 6.05 4.58
C GLU A 69 9.28 5.83 3.16
N ARG A 70 10.62 5.81 3.05
CA ARG A 70 11.30 5.72 1.74
C ARG A 70 11.52 4.28 1.31
N ILE A 71 11.38 4.04 0.01
CA ILE A 71 11.84 2.83 -0.69
C ILE A 71 12.88 3.27 -1.70
N THR A 72 14.08 2.68 -1.62
CA THR A 72 15.26 3.17 -2.37
C THR A 72 15.80 2.18 -3.39
N THR A 73 15.36 0.92 -3.36
CA THR A 73 15.83 -0.12 -4.29
C THR A 73 14.88 -0.20 -5.47
N GLY A 74 15.41 -0.42 -6.68
CA GLY A 74 14.59 -0.60 -7.89
C GLY A 74 13.58 -1.74 -7.73
N ALA A 75 14.02 -2.89 -7.21
CA ALA A 75 13.13 -4.03 -6.96
C ALA A 75 12.01 -3.71 -5.95
N GLY A 76 12.32 -2.97 -4.88
CA GLY A 76 11.32 -2.54 -3.90
C GLY A 76 10.34 -1.54 -4.50
N THR A 77 10.83 -0.57 -5.28
CA THR A 77 10.00 0.41 -5.98
C THR A 77 9.05 -0.27 -6.95
N SER A 78 9.55 -1.15 -7.82
CA SER A 78 8.72 -1.88 -8.79
C SER A 78 7.67 -2.75 -8.13
N HIS A 79 8.02 -3.46 -7.07
CA HIS A 79 7.08 -4.31 -6.37
C HIS A 79 6.01 -3.48 -5.63
N VAL A 80 6.42 -2.54 -4.77
CA VAL A 80 5.48 -1.72 -3.98
C VAL A 80 4.54 -0.90 -4.87
N LEU A 81 5.05 -0.29 -5.95
CA LEU A 81 4.18 0.45 -6.87
C LEU A 81 3.26 -0.47 -7.68
N GLY A 82 3.71 -1.68 -8.02
CA GLY A 82 2.87 -2.67 -8.68
C GLY A 82 1.65 -3.03 -7.81
N GLU A 83 1.87 -3.38 -6.54
CA GLU A 83 0.79 -3.69 -5.59
C GLU A 83 -0.15 -2.50 -5.36
N GLU A 84 0.41 -1.30 -5.14
CA GLU A 84 -0.39 -0.10 -4.90
C GLU A 84 -1.17 0.35 -6.16
N ALA A 85 -0.64 0.07 -7.36
CA ALA A 85 -1.36 0.29 -8.61
C ALA A 85 -2.54 -0.70 -8.77
N CYS A 86 -2.33 -1.99 -8.48
CA CYS A 86 -3.41 -2.97 -8.44
C CYS A 86 -4.51 -2.55 -7.46
N ARG A 87 -4.12 -2.13 -6.25
CA ARG A 87 -5.04 -1.60 -5.23
C ARG A 87 -5.80 -0.38 -5.76
N ALA A 88 -5.10 0.59 -6.35
CA ALA A 88 -5.71 1.80 -6.87
C ALA A 88 -6.74 1.52 -7.98
N LEU A 89 -6.43 0.63 -8.93
CA LEU A 89 -7.36 0.25 -10.00
C LEU A 89 -8.63 -0.41 -9.45
N ASN A 90 -8.51 -1.31 -8.47
CA ASN A 90 -9.67 -1.90 -7.80
C ASN A 90 -10.56 -0.84 -7.13
N LEU A 91 -9.95 0.14 -6.43
CA LEU A 91 -10.69 1.20 -5.75
C LEU A 91 -11.33 2.23 -6.69
N LEU A 92 -10.76 2.44 -7.89
CA LEU A 92 -11.35 3.31 -8.91
C LEU A 92 -12.64 2.73 -9.53
N LYS A 93 -12.83 1.40 -9.45
CA LYS A 93 -14.05 0.67 -9.90
C LYS A 93 -14.45 0.97 -11.36
N VAL A 94 -13.47 1.22 -12.23
CA VAL A 94 -13.71 1.47 -13.67
C VAL A 94 -13.99 0.15 -14.38
N GLN A 95 -15.05 0.11 -15.19
CA GLN A 95 -15.55 -1.11 -15.88
C GLN A 95 -15.06 -1.22 -17.34
N ASP A 96 -13.91 -0.62 -17.64
CA ASP A 96 -13.30 -0.72 -18.96
C ASP A 96 -12.59 -2.07 -19.13
N ARG A 97 -12.81 -2.74 -20.26
CA ARG A 97 -12.28 -4.10 -20.50
C ARG A 97 -10.74 -4.12 -20.54
N GLY A 98 -10.10 -3.12 -21.16
CA GLY A 98 -8.65 -3.08 -21.24
C GLY A 98 -8.00 -2.90 -19.88
N ILE A 99 -8.57 -2.02 -19.05
CA ILE A 99 -8.14 -1.81 -17.66
C ILE A 99 -8.33 -3.08 -16.83
N LEU A 100 -9.48 -3.75 -16.96
CA LEU A 100 -9.76 -4.97 -16.20
C LEU A 100 -8.83 -6.13 -16.59
N ASN A 101 -8.53 -6.31 -17.88
CA ASN A 101 -7.59 -7.33 -18.35
C ASN A 101 -6.18 -7.06 -17.82
N ALA A 102 -5.70 -5.81 -17.89
CA ALA A 102 -4.40 -5.44 -17.35
C ALA A 102 -4.29 -5.70 -15.84
N LEU A 103 -5.36 -5.41 -15.09
CA LEU A 103 -5.43 -5.71 -13.66
C LEU A 103 -5.44 -7.22 -13.38
N GLU A 104 -6.16 -8.00 -14.17
CA GLU A 104 -6.21 -9.46 -14.04
C GLU A 104 -4.86 -10.12 -14.30
N GLU A 105 -4.18 -9.74 -15.39
CA GLU A 105 -2.84 -10.23 -15.73
C GLU A 105 -1.79 -9.83 -14.69
N ALA A 106 -1.81 -8.58 -14.23
CA ALA A 106 -0.96 -8.11 -13.14
C ALA A 106 -1.19 -8.90 -11.84
N THR A 107 -2.46 -9.14 -11.48
CA THR A 107 -2.83 -9.91 -10.28
C THR A 107 -2.40 -11.37 -10.40
N ALA A 108 -2.54 -11.98 -11.58
CA ALA A 108 -2.08 -13.34 -11.84
C ALA A 108 -0.56 -13.47 -11.69
N GLY A 109 0.19 -12.50 -12.22
CA GLY A 109 1.66 -12.50 -12.15
C GLY A 109 2.17 -12.43 -10.71
N ILE A 110 1.60 -11.58 -9.86
CA ILE A 110 1.98 -11.57 -8.43
C ILE A 110 1.48 -12.82 -7.70
N GLN A 111 0.30 -13.34 -8.02
CA GLN A 111 -0.22 -14.57 -7.40
C GLN A 111 0.72 -15.75 -7.65
N GLU A 112 1.27 -15.87 -8.85
CA GLU A 112 2.28 -16.89 -9.17
C GLU A 112 3.52 -16.74 -8.28
N ARG A 113 4.00 -15.50 -8.07
CA ARG A 113 5.13 -15.26 -7.16
C ARG A 113 4.84 -15.64 -5.73
N LEU A 114 3.65 -15.31 -5.22
CA LEU A 114 3.20 -15.70 -3.88
C LEU A 114 3.14 -17.23 -3.72
N ASN A 115 2.74 -17.95 -4.77
CA ASN A 115 2.65 -19.41 -4.76
C ASN A 115 4.03 -20.10 -4.90
N SER A 116 4.96 -19.48 -5.64
CA SER A 116 6.24 -20.10 -6.03
C SER A 116 7.29 -20.18 -4.91
N TYR A 117 7.06 -19.53 -3.76
CA TYR A 117 7.99 -19.45 -2.65
C TYR A 117 7.26 -19.64 -1.33
N SER A 118 8.02 -19.92 -0.27
CA SER A 118 7.56 -20.06 1.12
C SER A 118 6.88 -18.80 1.73
N TYR A 119 6.34 -17.89 0.91
CA TYR A 119 5.47 -16.77 1.28
C TYR A 119 4.13 -17.20 1.87
N ASN A 120 3.92 -18.52 2.01
CA ASN A 120 2.89 -19.14 2.84
C ASN A 120 2.84 -18.59 4.28
N SER A 121 3.84 -17.86 4.77
CA SER A 121 3.81 -17.19 6.08
C SER A 121 2.98 -15.90 6.11
N GLY A 122 2.37 -15.47 5.00
CA GLY A 122 1.66 -14.18 4.92
C GLY A 122 2.59 -12.97 4.86
N THR A 123 3.87 -13.20 4.57
CA THR A 123 4.89 -12.16 4.42
C THR A 123 5.58 -12.29 3.07
N TYR A 124 6.14 -11.20 2.57
CA TYR A 124 6.97 -11.17 1.37
C TYR A 124 8.46 -10.99 1.68
N CYS A 125 9.26 -10.59 0.69
CA CYS A 125 10.72 -10.46 0.83
C CYS A 125 11.18 -9.48 1.95
N CYS A 126 10.41 -8.41 2.20
CA CYS A 126 10.68 -7.45 3.29
C CYS A 126 9.38 -6.87 3.85
N GLY A 127 9.47 -6.10 4.94
CA GLY A 127 8.29 -5.52 5.59
C GLY A 127 7.52 -4.53 4.72
N ALA A 128 8.20 -3.71 3.91
CA ALA A 128 7.51 -2.78 3.00
C ALA A 128 6.73 -3.52 1.90
N CYS A 129 7.36 -4.49 1.25
CA CYS A 129 6.72 -5.34 0.25
C CYS A 129 5.57 -6.17 0.85
N THR A 130 5.74 -6.65 2.08
CA THR A 130 4.68 -7.36 2.80
C THR A 130 3.44 -6.48 2.99
N VAL A 131 3.65 -5.24 3.45
CA VAL A 131 2.55 -4.30 3.70
C VAL A 131 1.86 -3.90 2.40
N SER A 132 2.60 -3.70 1.29
CA SER A 132 1.99 -3.40 -0.01
C SER A 132 1.11 -4.56 -0.51
N VAL A 133 1.58 -5.80 -0.37
CA VAL A 133 0.79 -7.01 -0.67
C VAL A 133 -0.50 -7.06 0.16
N TRP A 134 -0.42 -6.79 1.47
CA TRP A 134 -1.62 -6.77 2.33
C TRP A 134 -2.63 -5.73 1.87
N ARG A 135 -2.18 -4.52 1.53
CA ARG A 135 -3.08 -3.46 1.06
C ARG A 135 -3.71 -3.78 -0.28
N HIS A 136 -3.03 -4.50 -1.17
CA HIS A 136 -3.64 -5.03 -2.39
C HIS A 136 -4.65 -6.14 -2.07
N ALA A 137 -4.30 -7.10 -1.20
CA ALA A 137 -5.20 -8.19 -0.80
C ALA A 137 -6.55 -7.73 -0.26
N LEU A 138 -6.59 -6.58 0.42
CA LEU A 138 -7.81 -5.99 0.99
C LEU A 138 -8.88 -5.58 -0.03
N VAL A 139 -8.48 -5.31 -1.27
CA VAL A 139 -9.39 -4.75 -2.29
C VAL A 139 -9.38 -5.55 -3.59
N GLY A 140 -8.45 -6.50 -3.69
CA GLY A 140 -8.05 -7.11 -4.95
C GLY A 140 -8.62 -8.50 -5.15
N ARG A 141 -8.13 -9.13 -6.22
CA ARG A 141 -8.53 -10.47 -6.67
C ARG A 141 -7.48 -11.53 -6.35
N LEU A 142 -6.65 -11.27 -5.34
CA LEU A 142 -5.71 -12.28 -4.84
C LEU A 142 -6.50 -13.46 -4.29
N ARG A 143 -5.95 -14.66 -4.41
CA ARG A 143 -6.57 -15.89 -3.89
C ARG A 143 -6.35 -15.97 -2.38
N ASN A 144 -7.40 -16.38 -1.66
CA ASN A 144 -7.41 -16.54 -0.20
C ASN A 144 -6.85 -15.31 0.56
N PRO A 145 -7.32 -14.09 0.26
CA PRO A 145 -6.75 -12.88 0.84
C PRO A 145 -6.91 -12.84 2.37
N GLU A 146 -7.98 -13.39 2.92
CA GLU A 146 -8.22 -13.45 4.36
C GLU A 146 -7.16 -14.30 5.07
N GLU A 147 -6.86 -15.48 4.52
CA GLU A 147 -5.84 -16.38 5.04
C GLU A 147 -4.45 -15.75 4.96
N LEU A 148 -4.14 -15.08 3.83
CA LEU A 148 -2.88 -14.35 3.66
C LEU A 148 -2.73 -13.26 4.72
N LEU A 149 -3.77 -12.46 4.95
CA LEU A 149 -3.78 -11.38 5.93
C LEU A 149 -3.69 -11.91 7.36
N GLU A 150 -4.41 -12.98 7.71
CA GLU A 150 -4.36 -13.58 9.04
C GLU A 150 -2.94 -14.07 9.36
N ARG A 151 -2.33 -14.84 8.45
CA ARG A 151 -0.96 -15.31 8.59
C ARG A 151 0.03 -14.14 8.67
N GLY A 152 -0.19 -13.10 7.86
CA GLY A 152 0.64 -11.90 7.83
C GLY A 152 0.63 -11.14 9.16
N VAL A 153 -0.56 -10.88 9.71
CA VAL A 153 -0.70 -10.21 11.01
C VAL A 153 -0.14 -11.08 12.14
N LYS A 154 -0.28 -12.41 12.06
CA LYS A 154 0.38 -13.33 13.00
C LYS A 154 1.91 -13.24 12.91
N ALA A 155 2.47 -13.14 11.70
CA ALA A 155 3.91 -12.94 11.50
C ALA A 155 4.38 -11.56 12.02
N LEU A 156 3.55 -10.52 11.88
CA LEU A 156 3.83 -9.19 12.43
C LEU A 156 4.00 -9.25 13.96
N LYS A 157 3.13 -9.98 14.65
CA LYS A 157 3.21 -10.20 16.11
C LYS A 157 4.57 -10.78 16.53
N ALA A 158 5.11 -11.74 15.76
CA ALA A 158 6.42 -12.34 16.03
C ALA A 158 7.60 -11.36 15.86
N HIS A 159 7.35 -10.18 15.26
CA HIS A 159 8.33 -9.12 15.07
C HIS A 159 8.14 -7.91 15.99
N ARG A 160 7.26 -8.00 17.00
CA ARG A 160 7.09 -6.95 18.02
C ARG A 160 8.41 -6.65 18.72
N LEU A 161 8.62 -5.38 18.98
CA LEU A 161 9.66 -4.85 19.85
C LEU A 161 9.00 -4.27 21.10
N GLU A 162 9.76 -4.21 22.18
CA GLU A 162 9.38 -3.42 23.35
C GLU A 162 9.13 -1.96 22.94
N GLY A 163 8.14 -1.34 23.58
CA GLY A 163 7.78 0.06 23.32
C GLY A 163 6.84 0.30 22.14
N GLY A 164 6.25 -0.75 21.56
CA GLY A 164 5.12 -0.65 20.62
C GLY A 164 5.51 -0.55 19.14
N LYS A 165 6.71 -1.00 18.77
CA LYS A 165 7.17 -1.04 17.36
C LYS A 165 7.31 -2.46 16.86
N TRP A 166 7.69 -2.60 15.58
CA TRP A 166 8.10 -3.87 14.97
C TRP A 166 9.48 -3.73 14.33
N ARG A 167 10.26 -4.81 14.31
CA ARG A 167 11.66 -4.79 13.85
C ARG A 167 11.81 -4.55 12.35
N ARG A 168 11.02 -5.24 11.52
CA ARG A 168 11.20 -5.30 10.05
C ARG A 168 10.23 -4.45 9.25
N PHE A 169 9.23 -3.87 9.91
CA PHE A 169 8.06 -3.29 9.26
C PHE A 169 8.09 -1.75 9.31
N PRO A 170 7.81 -1.05 8.19
CA PRO A 170 7.70 0.40 8.19
C PRO A 170 6.52 0.84 9.04
N PHE A 171 6.79 1.54 10.14
CA PHE A 171 5.83 1.70 11.24
C PHE A 171 4.48 2.28 10.82
N TYR A 172 4.46 3.45 10.17
CA TYR A 172 3.20 4.10 9.81
C TYR A 172 2.55 3.46 8.58
N TYR A 173 3.33 2.96 7.63
CA TYR A 173 2.77 2.24 6.49
C TYR A 173 2.08 0.93 6.93
N THR A 174 2.65 0.25 7.93
CA THR A 174 2.03 -0.94 8.55
C THR A 174 0.74 -0.57 9.27
N LEU A 175 0.75 0.53 10.04
CA LEU A 175 -0.45 1.03 10.70
C LEU A 175 -1.55 1.45 9.71
N LEU A 176 -1.16 1.98 8.54
CA LEU A 176 -2.12 2.28 7.47
C LEU A 176 -2.80 1.01 6.98
N ALA A 177 -2.04 -0.07 6.73
CA ALA A 177 -2.63 -1.36 6.37
C ALA A 177 -3.49 -1.95 7.49
N LEU A 178 -3.03 -1.93 8.74
CA LEU A 178 -3.79 -2.40 9.90
C LEU A 178 -5.09 -1.62 10.11
N ASN A 179 -5.11 -0.32 9.80
CA ASN A 179 -6.32 0.49 9.83
C ASN A 179 -7.37 0.02 8.81
N GLU A 180 -6.91 -0.52 7.67
CA GLU A 180 -7.75 -1.01 6.58
C GLU A 180 -8.15 -2.49 6.77
N ILE A 181 -7.46 -3.27 7.62
CA ILE A 181 -7.78 -4.67 7.92
C ILE A 181 -8.83 -4.74 9.04
N GLU A 182 -10.05 -5.18 8.70
CA GLU A 182 -11.14 -5.41 9.65
C GLU A 182 -11.03 -6.78 10.34
N ALA A 183 -10.00 -6.96 11.18
CA ALA A 183 -9.80 -8.20 11.93
C ALA A 183 -9.42 -7.94 13.41
N PRO A 184 -9.86 -8.78 14.37
CA PRO A 184 -9.45 -8.66 15.77
C PRO A 184 -7.92 -8.73 15.96
N THR A 185 -7.24 -9.51 15.13
CA THR A 185 -5.77 -9.61 15.13
C THR A 185 -5.11 -8.29 14.76
N ALA A 186 -5.67 -7.54 13.80
CA ALA A 186 -5.17 -6.21 13.44
C ALA A 186 -5.37 -5.21 14.58
N LEU A 187 -6.52 -5.25 15.27
CA LEU A 187 -6.80 -4.42 16.44
C LEU A 187 -5.81 -4.67 17.58
N SER A 188 -5.41 -5.94 17.80
CA SER A 188 -4.38 -6.29 18.79
C SER A 188 -3.02 -5.66 18.47
N GLU A 189 -2.64 -5.61 17.20
CA GLU A 189 -1.40 -4.95 16.76
C GLU A 189 -1.50 -3.42 16.86
N ILE A 190 -2.67 -2.83 16.60
CA ILE A 190 -2.90 -1.39 16.83
C ILE A 190 -2.75 -1.06 18.33
N LYS A 191 -3.35 -1.87 19.22
CA LYS A 191 -3.20 -1.72 20.68
C LYS A 191 -1.74 -1.81 21.13
N HIS A 192 -0.96 -2.73 20.55
CA HIS A 192 0.49 -2.82 20.79
C HIS A 192 1.22 -1.53 20.41
N ALA A 193 0.82 -0.88 19.30
CA ALA A 193 1.43 0.36 18.82
C ALA A 193 0.94 1.64 19.52
N ALA A 194 -0.17 1.58 20.28
CA ALA A 194 -0.82 2.73 20.90
C ALA A 194 0.14 3.65 21.69
N PRO A 195 1.08 3.14 22.52
CA PRO A 195 2.00 4.02 23.25
C PRO A 195 2.88 4.88 22.34
N VAL A 196 3.23 4.39 21.14
CA VAL A 196 3.99 5.17 20.15
C VAL A 196 3.09 6.25 19.53
N LEU A 197 1.83 5.91 19.24
CA LEU A 197 0.85 6.82 18.66
C LEU A 197 0.56 7.99 19.59
N GLU A 198 0.27 7.72 20.87
CA GLU A 198 0.05 8.75 21.90
C GLU A 198 1.25 9.69 22.02
N ARG A 199 2.47 9.14 22.10
CA ARG A 199 3.70 9.95 22.14
C ARG A 199 3.87 10.79 20.89
N SER A 200 3.45 10.28 19.72
CA SER A 200 3.54 11.03 18.48
C SER A 200 2.57 12.21 18.44
N LEU A 201 1.37 12.06 19.00
CA LEU A 201 0.36 13.13 19.06
C LEU A 201 0.73 14.27 20.02
N LYS A 202 1.53 13.97 21.06
CA LYS A 202 2.06 14.97 22.00
C LYS A 202 3.15 15.87 21.41
N ARG A 203 3.77 15.49 20.29
CA ARG A 203 4.83 16.27 19.65
C ARG A 203 4.23 17.41 18.83
N SER A 204 4.97 18.52 18.74
CA SER A 204 4.63 19.64 17.87
C SER A 204 4.45 19.18 16.43
N GLU A 205 3.39 19.67 15.80
CA GLU A 205 3.07 19.34 14.43
C GLU A 205 4.14 19.92 13.49
N ARG A 206 4.62 19.09 12.57
CA ARG A 206 5.47 19.54 11.46
C ARG A 206 4.57 19.88 10.28
N SER A 207 4.94 20.90 9.53
CA SER A 207 4.14 21.41 8.40
C SER A 207 4.13 20.50 7.17
N ASP A 208 4.97 19.45 7.13
CA ASP A 208 5.05 18.54 5.99
C ASP A 208 3.84 17.60 5.89
N ILE A 209 3.46 17.27 4.64
CA ILE A 209 2.26 16.47 4.34
C ILE A 209 2.27 15.09 5.02
N TYR A 210 3.43 14.44 5.14
CA TYR A 210 3.54 13.11 5.73
C TYR A 210 3.35 13.18 7.25
N SER A 211 3.83 14.22 7.90
CA SER A 211 3.56 14.45 9.33
C SER A 211 2.08 14.66 9.61
N LYS A 212 1.37 15.41 8.75
CA LYS A 212 -0.09 15.57 8.86
C LYS A 212 -0.83 14.25 8.70
N ARG A 213 -0.54 13.49 7.64
CA ARG A 213 -1.14 12.16 7.39
C ARG A 213 -0.90 11.19 8.54
N ARG A 214 0.34 11.12 9.06
CA ARG A 214 0.68 10.25 10.21
C ARG A 214 -0.04 10.66 11.48
N ARG A 215 -0.23 11.96 11.72
CA ARG A 215 -1.00 12.47 12.87
C ARG A 215 -2.48 12.08 12.76
N LEU A 216 -3.09 12.29 11.60
CA LEU A 216 -4.48 11.89 11.34
C LEU A 216 -4.66 10.37 11.49
N LEU A 217 -3.77 9.58 10.90
CA LEU A 217 -3.79 8.12 11.06
C LEU A 217 -3.68 7.69 12.53
N ALA A 218 -2.80 8.34 13.31
CA ALA A 218 -2.66 8.03 14.73
C ALA A 218 -3.93 8.38 15.53
N GLN A 219 -4.62 9.48 15.22
CA GLN A 219 -5.90 9.83 15.83
C GLN A 219 -6.97 8.77 15.53
N LEU A 220 -7.16 8.44 14.25
CA LEU A 220 -8.13 7.43 13.80
C LEU A 220 -7.90 6.07 14.47
N LEU A 221 -6.64 5.66 14.61
CA LEU A 221 -6.30 4.37 15.21
C LEU A 221 -6.50 4.32 16.72
N LEU A 222 -6.28 5.44 17.42
CA LEU A 222 -6.54 5.53 18.86
C LEU A 222 -8.03 5.58 19.17
N GLU A 223 -8.84 6.18 18.30
CA GLU A 223 -10.30 6.17 18.40
C GLU A 223 -10.90 4.77 18.17
N LYS A 224 -10.18 3.88 17.47
CA LYS A 224 -10.61 2.51 17.18
C LYS A 224 -10.43 1.51 18.33
N ILE A 225 -9.62 1.82 19.34
CA ILE A 225 -9.16 0.83 20.36
C ILE A 225 -9.73 0.99 21.75
#